data_AF-A0A2X2H846-F1
#
_entry.id   AF-A0A2X2H846-F1
#
_cell.length_a   1.000
_cell.length_b   1.000
_cell.length_c   1.000
_cell.angle_alpha   90.00
_cell.angle_beta   90.00
_cell.angle_gamma   90.00
#
_symmetry.space_group_name_H-M   'P 1'
#
loop_
_entity.id
_entity.type
_entity.pdbx_description
1 polymer ?
#
loop_
_entity_poly.entity_id
_entity_poly.type
_entity_poly.pdbx_seq_one_letter_code
_entity_poly.pdbx_strand_id
1 'polypeptide(L)'
;MKLSPILLLLLAGTLSTLSLGPVEAALRDCQVNLSESVIDYGEFTFHSLPDKVNSKSFGTRQVELQVNCPEPEKVLLKLQSPMTQGDNVIKTRHGGMIGIVIDKVYSDTRGTHFSMINTADQHASTWQTSPMSWLPGKILLPQSDNNMGSKQLSVLLTISLNVDRQAPKANAAQVLDGEMLFSLVE
;
A
#
# COMPACT_ATOMS: atom_id res chain seq x y z
N MET A 1 -21.84 83.16 20.71
CA MET A 1 -21.71 82.49 22.03
C MET A 1 -22.48 81.18 21.99
N LYS A 2 -21.89 80.15 22.60
CA LYS A 2 -22.34 78.77 22.83
C LYS A 2 -21.84 77.69 21.84
N LEU A 3 -21.41 76.59 22.47
CA LEU A 3 -20.40 75.61 22.11
C LEU A 3 -20.92 74.39 21.31
N SER A 4 -19.95 73.74 20.65
CA SER A 4 -19.85 72.36 20.08
C SER A 4 -20.13 71.22 21.11
N PRO A 5 -19.86 69.90 20.89
CA PRO A 5 -19.62 69.01 19.71
C PRO A 5 -20.45 67.67 19.79
N ILE A 6 -20.02 66.56 19.13
CA ILE A 6 -20.31 65.10 19.42
C ILE A 6 -21.51 64.54 18.60
N LEU A 7 -21.48 63.44 17.81
CA LEU A 7 -20.54 62.35 17.50
C LEU A 7 -21.13 61.44 16.38
N LEU A 8 -20.25 60.84 15.56
CA LEU A 8 -20.21 59.43 15.11
C LEU A 8 -21.20 58.80 14.10
N LEU A 9 -20.58 57.96 13.24
CA LEU A 9 -21.04 56.73 12.54
C LEU A 9 -21.64 56.93 11.13
N LEU A 10 -21.28 56.21 10.05
CA LEU A 10 -20.46 55.02 9.81
C LEU A 10 -20.07 54.98 8.32
N LEU A 11 -18.78 54.82 8.03
CA LEU A 11 -18.24 54.39 6.74
C LEU A 11 -17.64 53.00 6.95
N ALA A 12 -18.25 51.96 6.40
CA ALA A 12 -17.62 50.65 6.23
C ALA A 12 -18.27 49.95 5.05
N GLY A 13 -17.69 50.16 3.86
CA GLY A 13 -18.05 49.42 2.66
C GLY A 13 -17.65 47.96 2.80
N THR A 14 -18.63 47.08 2.62
CA THR A 14 -18.45 45.64 2.51
C THR A 14 -17.84 45.31 1.15
N LEU A 15 -16.55 44.93 1.11
CA LEU A 15 -15.98 44.26 -0.07
C LEU A 15 -15.34 42.92 0.34
N SER A 16 -16.08 41.87 -0.03
CA SER A 16 -15.61 40.60 -0.60
C SER A 16 -14.43 39.90 0.08
N THR A 17 -14.75 39.06 1.06
CA THR A 17 -13.88 37.94 1.47
C THR A 17 -13.90 36.87 0.37
N LEU A 18 -12.82 36.75 -0.41
CA LEU A 18 -12.57 35.52 -1.17
C LEU A 18 -12.29 34.39 -0.17
N SER A 19 -13.26 33.49 -0.04
CA SER A 19 -13.07 32.21 0.65
C SER A 19 -12.36 31.26 -0.29
N LEU A 20 -11.02 31.21 -0.25
CA LEU A 20 -10.27 30.04 -0.68
C LEU A 20 -10.54 28.95 0.37
N GLY A 21 -11.60 28.18 0.17
CA GLY A 21 -11.82 26.95 0.92
C GLY A 21 -10.64 26.00 0.68
N PRO A 22 -10.29 25.15 1.65
CA PRO A 22 -9.23 24.18 1.46
C PRO A 22 -9.62 23.27 0.29
N VAL A 23 -8.78 23.23 -0.74
CA VAL A 23 -8.77 22.10 -1.68
C VAL A 23 -8.13 20.96 -0.92
N GLU A 24 -8.93 20.31 -0.07
CA GLU A 24 -8.61 19.01 0.48
C GLU A 24 -8.92 18.02 -0.66
N ALA A 25 -7.98 17.92 -1.61
CA ALA A 25 -7.98 16.88 -2.63
C ALA A 25 -7.80 15.56 -1.88
N ALA A 26 -8.93 15.01 -1.47
CA ALA A 26 -8.98 13.70 -0.89
C ALA A 26 -8.57 12.70 -1.97
N LEU A 27 -7.81 11.68 -1.58
CA LEU A 27 -7.37 10.53 -2.37
C LEU A 27 -8.51 9.69 -3.01
N ARG A 28 -9.73 10.23 -3.07
CA ARG A 28 -11.02 9.54 -3.28
C ARG A 28 -11.16 8.87 -4.64
N ASP A 29 -10.36 9.26 -5.62
CA ASP A 29 -10.49 8.77 -6.99
C ASP A 29 -9.29 7.94 -7.48
N CYS A 30 -8.28 7.72 -6.63
CA CYS A 30 -7.19 6.82 -6.96
C CYS A 30 -7.67 5.36 -6.98
N GLN A 31 -7.41 4.64 -8.07
CA GLN A 31 -7.74 3.23 -8.23
C GLN A 31 -6.51 2.36 -8.00
N VAL A 32 -6.70 1.27 -7.26
CA VAL A 32 -5.68 0.23 -7.02
C VAL A 32 -6.08 -1.04 -7.75
N ASN A 33 -5.20 -1.54 -8.62
CA ASN A 33 -5.44 -2.73 -9.43
C ASN A 33 -4.29 -3.74 -9.28
N LEU A 34 -4.63 -5.03 -9.30
CA LEU A 34 -3.65 -6.12 -9.38
C LEU A 34 -3.76 -6.77 -10.75
N SER A 35 -2.62 -7.13 -11.35
CA SER A 35 -2.61 -7.89 -12.60
C SER A 35 -3.26 -9.27 -12.43
N GLU A 36 -3.18 -9.84 -11.23
CA GLU A 36 -3.81 -11.09 -10.83
C GLU A 36 -4.37 -10.95 -9.42
N SER A 37 -5.69 -11.07 -9.27
CA SER A 37 -6.37 -11.03 -7.96
C SER A 37 -6.41 -12.39 -7.28
N VAL A 38 -6.25 -13.48 -8.04
CA VAL A 38 -6.21 -14.86 -7.56
C VAL A 38 -4.91 -15.50 -8.03
N ILE A 39 -4.17 -16.11 -7.11
CA ILE A 39 -2.89 -16.75 -7.43
C ILE A 39 -2.98 -18.24 -7.17
N ASP A 40 -2.94 -19.03 -8.25
CA ASP A 40 -2.97 -20.49 -8.17
C ASP A 40 -1.56 -21.09 -8.25
N TYR A 41 -1.18 -21.80 -7.18
CA TYR A 41 0.06 -22.57 -7.08
C TYR A 41 -0.11 -24.05 -7.43
N GLY A 42 -1.35 -24.46 -7.74
CA GLY A 42 -1.73 -25.82 -8.06
C GLY A 42 -1.90 -26.71 -6.83
N GLU A 43 -2.04 -28.00 -7.10
CA GLU A 43 -2.21 -29.03 -6.08
C GLU A 43 -0.89 -29.76 -5.79
N PHE A 44 -0.74 -30.18 -4.54
CA PHE A 44 0.39 -31.00 -4.13
C PHE A 44 -0.02 -31.96 -3.02
N THR A 45 0.66 -33.09 -2.92
CA THR A 45 0.46 -34.06 -1.83
C THR A 45 1.78 -34.40 -1.18
N PHE A 46 1.90 -34.13 0.12
CA PHE A 46 3.11 -34.36 0.92
C PHE A 46 3.50 -35.83 1.02
N HIS A 47 2.59 -36.77 0.78
CA HIS A 47 2.91 -38.20 0.75
C HIS A 47 3.95 -38.57 -0.32
N SER A 48 4.11 -37.71 -1.35
CA SER A 48 5.16 -37.87 -2.37
C SER A 48 6.57 -37.47 -1.88
N LEU A 49 6.69 -36.84 -0.71
CA LEU A 49 7.96 -36.35 -0.16
C LEU A 49 8.47 -37.25 0.97
N PRO A 50 9.79 -37.41 1.11
CA PRO A 50 10.39 -38.10 2.25
C PRO A 50 9.90 -37.51 3.59
N ASP A 51 9.68 -38.34 4.60
CA ASP A 51 9.09 -37.93 5.88
C ASP A 51 9.86 -36.83 6.62
N LYS A 52 11.16 -36.69 6.34
CA LYS A 52 12.01 -35.61 6.86
C LYS A 52 11.69 -34.21 6.29
N VAL A 53 10.88 -34.12 5.23
CA VAL A 53 10.52 -32.84 4.61
C VAL A 53 9.30 -32.25 5.32
N ASN A 54 9.54 -31.26 6.17
CA ASN A 54 8.51 -30.63 7.01
C ASN A 54 7.78 -29.47 6.34
N SER A 55 8.28 -28.94 5.23
CA SER A 55 7.64 -27.88 4.46
C SER A 55 7.96 -27.99 2.97
N LYS A 56 7.12 -27.39 2.14
CA LYS A 56 7.27 -27.32 0.69
C LYS A 56 7.10 -25.89 0.21
N SER A 57 8.08 -25.40 -0.54
CA SER A 57 7.91 -24.18 -1.35
C SER A 57 7.16 -24.52 -2.63
N PHE A 58 6.12 -23.75 -2.95
CA PHE A 58 5.35 -23.85 -4.19
C PHE A 58 5.92 -22.95 -5.29
N GLY A 59 7.09 -22.35 -5.06
CA GLY A 59 7.72 -21.41 -5.97
C GLY A 59 7.17 -20.00 -5.80
N THR A 60 7.34 -19.20 -6.86
CA THR A 60 6.97 -17.80 -6.89
C THR A 60 6.00 -17.49 -8.02
N ARG A 61 5.27 -16.38 -7.86
CA ARG A 61 4.41 -15.76 -8.87
C ARG A 61 4.69 -14.27 -8.89
N GLN A 62 4.75 -13.70 -10.09
CA GLN A 62 4.88 -12.27 -10.26
C GLN A 62 3.50 -11.65 -10.40
N VAL A 63 3.26 -10.57 -9.65
CA VAL A 63 2.03 -9.79 -9.70
C VAL A 63 2.40 -8.33 -9.79
N GLU A 64 1.75 -7.59 -10.68
CA GLU A 64 1.90 -6.14 -10.75
C GLU A 64 0.76 -5.47 -9.97
N LEU A 65 1.12 -4.57 -9.07
CA LEU A 65 0.21 -3.69 -8.36
C LEU A 65 0.29 -2.30 -9.00
N GLN A 66 -0.82 -1.79 -9.51
CA GLN A 66 -0.91 -0.49 -10.17
C GLN A 66 -1.83 0.45 -9.40
N VAL A 67 -1.37 1.68 -9.20
CA VAL A 67 -2.17 2.79 -8.69
C VAL A 67 -2.30 3.84 -9.78
N ASN A 68 -3.52 4.24 -10.06
CA ASN A 68 -3.82 5.30 -11.02
C ASN A 68 -4.70 6.36 -10.35
N CYS A 69 -4.23 7.60 -10.32
CA CYS A 69 -4.91 8.76 -9.75
C CYS A 69 -5.23 9.77 -10.86
N PRO A 70 -6.39 10.44 -10.81
CA PRO A 70 -6.75 11.45 -11.82
C PRO A 70 -5.85 12.69 -11.74
N GLU A 71 -5.44 13.09 -10.53
CA GLU A 71 -4.49 14.17 -10.27
C GLU A 71 -3.26 13.67 -9.52
N PRO A 72 -2.11 14.39 -9.58
CA PRO A 72 -0.89 13.93 -8.93
C PRO A 72 -1.04 14.04 -7.41
N GLU A 73 -0.91 12.92 -6.70
CA GLU A 73 -1.15 12.86 -5.26
C GLU A 73 -0.05 12.07 -4.52
N LYS A 74 0.06 12.29 -3.21
CA LYS A 74 0.97 11.51 -2.37
C LYS A 74 0.39 10.10 -2.20
N VAL A 75 0.88 9.15 -2.99
CA VAL A 75 0.45 7.75 -2.91
C VAL A 75 1.13 7.07 -1.73
N LEU A 76 0.33 6.55 -0.80
CA LEU A 76 0.77 5.70 0.30
C LEU A 76 0.07 4.35 0.18
N LEU A 77 0.82 3.29 -0.08
CA LEU A 77 0.26 1.95 -0.22
C LEU A 77 0.50 1.13 1.03
N LYS A 78 -0.53 0.48 1.55
CA LYS A 78 -0.43 -0.44 2.69
C LYS A 78 -0.74 -1.86 2.26
N LEU A 79 0.14 -2.77 2.66
CA LEU A 79 -0.14 -4.20 2.63
C LEU A 79 -0.85 -4.59 3.92
N GLN A 80 -2.02 -5.18 3.79
CA GLN A 80 -2.80 -5.76 4.87
C GLN A 80 -3.02 -7.24 4.61
N SER A 81 -3.22 -7.99 5.69
CA SER A 81 -3.74 -9.34 5.60
C SER A 81 -4.66 -9.61 6.79
N PRO A 82 -5.86 -10.17 6.56
CA PRO A 82 -6.75 -10.57 7.65
C PRO A 82 -6.18 -11.73 8.47
N MET A 83 -5.11 -12.38 8.00
CA MET A 83 -4.51 -13.57 8.59
C MET A 83 -3.11 -13.31 9.14
N THR A 84 -2.79 -12.06 9.47
CA THR A 84 -1.52 -11.70 10.11
C THR A 84 -1.52 -12.16 11.57
N GLN A 85 -0.50 -12.90 12.00
CA GLN A 85 -0.22 -13.13 13.42
C GLN A 85 1.11 -12.48 13.77
N GLY A 86 1.11 -11.68 14.85
CA GLY A 86 2.29 -11.15 15.55
C GLY A 86 3.46 -10.70 14.64
N ASP A 87 4.28 -11.66 14.24
CA ASP A 87 5.58 -11.57 13.56
C ASP A 87 5.55 -11.04 12.11
N ASN A 88 4.51 -10.31 11.71
CA ASN A 88 4.34 -9.81 10.33
C ASN A 88 4.39 -10.91 9.26
N VAL A 89 3.90 -12.11 9.60
CA VAL A 89 3.77 -13.22 8.65
C VAL A 89 2.33 -13.29 8.17
N ILE A 90 2.15 -13.32 6.85
CA ILE A 90 0.85 -13.60 6.23
C ILE A 90 0.65 -15.11 6.20
N LYS A 91 -0.33 -15.62 6.95
CA LYS A 91 -0.75 -17.02 6.83
C LYS A 91 -1.88 -17.17 5.82
N THR A 92 -1.94 -18.32 5.16
CA THR A 92 -3.10 -18.67 4.31
C THR A 92 -4.18 -19.33 5.15
N ARG A 93 -5.42 -19.34 4.64
CA ARG A 93 -6.54 -20.11 5.24
C ARG A 93 -6.23 -21.60 5.38
N HIS A 94 -5.21 -22.08 4.67
CA HIS A 94 -4.85 -23.48 4.56
C HIS A 94 -3.59 -23.85 5.35
N GLY A 95 -3.02 -22.87 6.09
CA GLY A 95 -1.87 -23.06 6.96
C GLY A 95 -0.51 -22.93 6.24
N GLY A 96 -0.49 -22.29 5.08
CA GLY A 96 0.74 -21.83 4.43
C GLY A 96 1.18 -20.46 4.93
N MET A 97 2.38 -20.05 4.52
CA MET A 97 3.00 -18.75 4.77
C MET A 97 3.33 -18.08 3.44
N ILE A 98 2.90 -16.83 3.30
CA ILE A 98 3.16 -16.01 2.12
C ILE A 98 4.34 -15.08 2.39
N GLY A 99 5.30 -15.06 1.46
CA GLY A 99 6.34 -14.03 1.41
C GLY A 99 6.09 -13.09 0.23
N ILE A 100 6.21 -11.78 0.46
CA ILE A 100 6.03 -10.75 -0.57
C ILE A 100 7.32 -9.94 -0.67
N VAL A 101 7.85 -9.85 -1.89
CA VAL A 101 9.03 -9.05 -2.22
C VAL A 101 8.64 -8.01 -3.26
N ILE A 102 9.00 -6.76 -3.01
CA ILE A 102 8.97 -5.67 -3.99
C ILE A 102 10.19 -5.83 -4.88
N ASP A 103 9.99 -6.27 -6.11
CA ASP A 103 11.07 -6.44 -7.09
C ASP A 103 11.45 -5.13 -7.75
N LYS A 104 10.46 -4.28 -8.04
CA LYS A 104 10.65 -2.97 -8.66
C LYS A 104 9.51 -2.03 -8.29
N VAL A 105 9.82 -0.74 -8.22
CA VAL A 105 8.86 0.36 -8.09
C VAL A 105 9.08 1.32 -9.26
N TYR A 106 8.00 1.77 -9.87
CA TYR A 106 8.00 2.74 -10.95
C TYR A 106 6.93 3.78 -10.70
N SER A 107 7.27 5.06 -10.85
CA SER A 107 6.29 6.15 -10.90
C SER A 107 6.52 7.07 -12.09
N ASP A 108 5.49 7.82 -12.46
CA ASP A 108 5.57 8.89 -13.46
C ASP A 108 6.52 10.03 -13.05
N THR A 109 6.78 10.19 -11.75
CA THR A 109 7.77 11.12 -11.19
C THR A 109 9.19 10.53 -11.10
N ARG A 110 9.48 9.41 -11.79
CA ARG A 110 10.80 8.76 -11.84
C ARG A 110 11.32 8.19 -10.51
N GLY A 111 10.44 7.94 -9.54
CA GLY A 111 10.80 7.30 -8.28
C GLY A 111 11.00 5.79 -8.44
N THR A 112 12.26 5.33 -8.42
CA THR A 112 12.59 3.89 -8.27
C THR A 112 12.91 3.51 -6.84
N HIS A 113 13.14 4.51 -5.97
CA HIS A 113 13.34 4.32 -4.55
C HIS A 113 12.03 4.47 -3.81
N PHE A 114 11.97 3.87 -2.63
CA PHE A 114 10.83 3.95 -1.73
C PHE A 114 11.31 3.85 -0.29
N SER A 115 10.40 4.09 0.66
CA SER A 115 10.64 3.88 2.08
C SER A 115 9.50 3.07 2.66
N MET A 116 9.81 2.23 3.66
CA MET A 116 8.81 1.50 4.43
C MET A 116 8.53 2.24 5.74
N ILE A 117 7.35 2.85 5.85
CA ILE A 117 6.92 3.63 7.03
C ILE A 117 5.80 2.90 7.80
N ASN A 118 5.51 3.34 9.02
CA ASN A 118 4.48 2.73 9.87
C ASN A 118 3.16 3.50 9.89
N THR A 119 3.22 4.81 9.66
CA THR A 119 2.08 5.73 9.72
C THR A 119 2.15 6.73 8.56
N ALA A 120 1.02 7.30 8.15
CA ALA A 120 0.92 8.16 6.96
C ALA A 120 1.64 9.51 7.10
N ASP A 121 1.73 10.01 8.33
CA ASP A 121 2.42 11.23 8.74
C ASP A 121 3.94 11.06 8.86
N GLN A 122 4.44 9.82 8.87
CA GLN A 122 5.86 9.55 8.98
C GLN A 122 6.60 9.95 7.69
N HIS A 123 7.67 10.72 7.84
CA HIS A 123 8.60 11.01 6.75
C HIS A 123 9.57 9.85 6.52
N ALA A 124 10.04 9.70 5.28
CA ALA A 124 11.10 8.76 4.96
C ALA A 124 12.38 9.13 5.74
N SER A 125 12.85 8.22 6.60
CA SER A 125 14.15 8.37 7.27
C SER A 125 15.30 7.94 6.36
N THR A 126 15.04 6.93 5.52
CA THR A 126 15.95 6.43 4.49
C THR A 126 15.17 6.03 3.25
N TRP A 127 15.79 6.25 2.10
CA TRP A 127 15.32 5.74 0.81
C TRP A 127 16.02 4.43 0.50
N GLN A 128 15.25 3.47 0.00
CA GLN A 128 15.67 2.10 -0.23
C GLN A 128 15.46 1.75 -1.71
N THR A 129 16.20 0.75 -2.18
CA THR A 129 16.04 0.16 -3.52
C THR A 129 15.47 -1.24 -3.41
N SER A 130 14.82 -1.71 -4.47
CA SER A 130 14.46 -3.11 -4.62
C SER A 130 15.69 -4.02 -4.82
N PRO A 131 15.61 -5.33 -4.50
CA PRO A 131 14.45 -6.03 -3.94
C PRO A 131 14.27 -5.81 -2.43
N MET A 132 13.03 -5.83 -1.95
CA MET A 132 12.73 -5.69 -0.52
C MET A 132 11.52 -6.50 -0.07
N SER A 133 11.61 -7.17 1.08
CA SER A 133 10.45 -7.81 1.71
C SER A 133 9.42 -6.76 2.17
N TRP A 134 8.18 -6.88 1.70
CA TRP A 134 7.07 -6.07 2.17
C TRP A 134 6.31 -6.82 3.27
N LEU A 135 6.47 -6.32 4.50
CA LEU A 135 5.79 -6.88 5.66
C LEU A 135 4.38 -6.29 5.83
N PRO A 136 3.38 -7.09 6.25
CA PRO A 136 2.06 -6.60 6.64
C PRO A 136 2.12 -5.42 7.59
N GLY A 137 1.20 -4.48 7.40
CA GLY A 137 1.09 -3.27 8.21
C GLY A 137 2.09 -2.16 7.83
N LYS A 138 3.14 -2.47 7.06
CA LYS A 138 4.07 -1.45 6.55
C LYS A 138 3.48 -0.74 5.33
N ILE A 139 3.74 0.55 5.28
CA ILE A 139 3.31 1.45 4.22
C ILE A 139 4.48 1.71 3.28
N LEU A 140 4.31 1.44 2.00
CA LEU A 140 5.23 1.83 0.94
C LEU A 140 4.98 3.29 0.60
N LEU A 141 5.99 4.12 0.84
CA LEU A 141 6.07 5.51 0.42
C LEU A 141 7.05 5.59 -0.76
N PRO A 142 6.58 5.78 -2.00
CA PRO A 142 7.46 5.97 -3.15
C PRO A 142 8.16 7.33 -3.05
N GLN A 143 9.38 7.40 -3.55
CA GLN A 143 10.09 8.67 -3.66
C GLN A 143 9.41 9.54 -4.72
N SER A 144 9.19 10.81 -4.38
CA SER A 144 8.69 11.83 -5.31
C SER A 144 9.74 12.91 -5.55
N ASP A 145 9.81 13.41 -6.78
CA ASP A 145 10.61 14.59 -7.12
C ASP A 145 9.93 15.84 -6.56
N ASN A 146 10.63 16.59 -5.72
CA ASN A 146 10.16 17.88 -5.17
C ASN A 146 8.78 17.83 -4.47
N ASN A 147 8.44 16.69 -3.85
CA ASN A 147 7.11 16.44 -3.26
C ASN A 147 5.94 16.53 -4.26
N MET A 148 6.20 16.47 -5.56
CA MET A 148 5.14 16.33 -6.55
C MET A 148 4.54 14.93 -6.39
N GLY A 149 3.25 14.85 -6.10
CA GLY A 149 2.55 13.57 -6.10
C GLY A 149 2.65 12.84 -7.45
N SER A 150 2.23 11.58 -7.49
CA SER A 150 2.24 10.76 -8.69
C SER A 150 0.82 10.50 -9.17
N LYS A 151 0.59 10.55 -10.49
CA LYS A 151 -0.65 10.04 -11.09
C LYS A 151 -0.58 8.53 -11.28
N GLN A 152 0.61 7.98 -11.45
CA GLN A 152 0.81 6.55 -11.70
C GLN A 152 1.93 5.98 -10.83
N LEU A 153 1.66 4.83 -10.22
CA LEU A 153 2.63 4.01 -9.49
C LEU A 153 2.42 2.54 -9.87
N SER A 154 3.47 1.87 -10.35
CA SER A 154 3.51 0.42 -10.55
C SER A 154 4.51 -0.21 -9.59
N VAL A 155 4.12 -1.29 -8.93
CA VAL A 155 4.97 -2.10 -8.06
C VAL A 155 4.95 -3.53 -8.57
N LEU A 156 6.11 -4.02 -9.01
CA LEU A 156 6.27 -5.43 -9.37
C LEU A 156 6.55 -6.22 -8.09
N LEU A 157 5.71 -7.21 -7.83
CA LEU A 157 5.79 -8.06 -6.65
C LEU A 157 6.17 -9.49 -7.03
N THR A 158 7.11 -10.08 -6.29
CA THR A 158 7.29 -11.53 -6.23
C THR A 158 6.59 -12.06 -4.99
N ILE A 159 5.60 -12.92 -5.20
CA ILE A 159 4.83 -13.58 -4.15
C ILE A 159 5.29 -15.04 -4.09
N SER A 160 5.58 -15.52 -2.90
CA SER A 160 6.01 -16.90 -2.64
C SER A 160 5.07 -17.57 -1.66
N LEU A 161 4.91 -18.87 -1.81
CA LEU A 161 4.13 -19.68 -0.89
C LEU A 161 4.96 -20.85 -0.35
N ASN A 162 5.02 -20.96 0.97
CA ASN A 162 5.56 -22.12 1.67
C ASN A 162 4.45 -22.74 2.51
N VAL A 163 4.31 -24.06 2.46
CA VAL A 163 3.29 -24.78 3.23
C VAL A 163 3.99 -25.79 4.12
N ASP A 164 3.65 -25.82 5.40
CA ASP A 164 4.13 -26.84 6.31
C ASP A 164 3.35 -28.15 6.11
N ARG A 165 4.03 -29.30 6.20
CA ARG A 165 3.42 -30.63 6.08
C ARG A 165 2.25 -30.83 7.05
N GLN A 166 2.34 -30.21 8.23
CA GLN A 166 1.34 -30.29 9.30
C GLN A 166 0.19 -29.29 9.14
N ALA A 167 0.20 -28.47 8.07
CA ALA A 167 -0.86 -27.52 7.82
C ALA A 167 -2.19 -28.24 7.54
N PRO A 168 -3.34 -27.75 8.06
CA PRO A 168 -4.63 -28.44 7.97
C PRO A 168 -5.08 -28.80 6.55
N LYS A 169 -4.58 -28.09 5.52
CA LYS A 169 -4.85 -28.39 4.11
C LYS A 169 -3.57 -28.42 3.26
N ALA A 170 -2.51 -29.02 3.82
CA ALA A 170 -1.23 -29.20 3.14
C ALA A 170 -1.34 -30.00 1.82
N ASN A 171 -2.37 -30.85 1.69
CA ASN A 171 -2.60 -31.72 0.52
C ASN A 171 -3.72 -31.23 -0.42
N ALA A 172 -4.07 -29.94 -0.37
CA ALA A 172 -5.12 -29.35 -1.21
C ALA A 172 -4.54 -28.41 -2.27
N ALA A 173 -5.41 -27.91 -3.16
CA ALA A 173 -5.08 -26.78 -4.03
C ALA A 173 -4.63 -25.57 -3.20
N GLN A 174 -3.52 -24.97 -3.63
CA GLN A 174 -2.93 -23.82 -2.98
C GLN A 174 -3.27 -22.57 -3.78
N VAL A 175 -4.46 -22.03 -3.51
CA VAL A 175 -4.98 -20.82 -4.14
C VAL A 175 -4.96 -19.69 -3.11
N LEU A 176 -4.41 -18.55 -3.51
CA LEU A 176 -4.50 -17.30 -2.75
C LEU A 176 -5.63 -16.46 -3.35
N ASP A 177 -6.65 -16.19 -2.53
CA ASP A 177 -7.82 -15.37 -2.84
C ASP A 177 -8.27 -14.63 -1.57
N GLY A 178 -7.88 -13.35 -1.49
CA GLY A 178 -8.20 -12.46 -0.38
C GLY A 178 -7.27 -12.54 0.84
N GLU A 179 -6.17 -13.32 0.79
CA GLU A 179 -5.16 -13.33 1.87
C GLU A 179 -4.30 -12.06 1.91
N MET A 180 -4.21 -11.33 0.80
CA MET A 180 -3.42 -10.11 0.65
C MET A 180 -4.33 -8.99 0.17
N LEU A 181 -4.31 -7.86 0.87
CA LEU A 181 -5.08 -6.68 0.54
C LEU A 181 -4.12 -5.50 0.41
N PHE A 182 -4.22 -4.77 -0.69
CA PHE A 182 -3.47 -3.54 -0.91
C PHE A 182 -4.45 -2.38 -0.93
N SER A 183 -4.19 -1.38 -0.09
CA SER A 183 -5.06 -0.21 0.03
C SER A 183 -4.24 1.07 0.05
N LEU A 184 -4.87 2.16 -0.37
CA LEU A 184 -4.35 3.50 -0.15
C LEU A 184 -4.53 3.89 1.32
N VAL A 185 -3.63 4.75 1.80
CA VAL A 185 -3.69 5.36 3.11
C VAL A 185 -3.77 6.87 2.94
N GLU A 186 -4.70 7.49 3.66
CA GLU A 186 -4.85 8.95 3.77
C GLU A 186 -3.85 9.54 4.76
#